data_AF-A0A3B9A7M1-F1
#
_entry.id   AF-A0A3B9A7M1-F1
#
_cell.length_a   1.000
_cell.length_b   1.000
_cell.length_c   1.000
_cell.angle_alpha   90.00
_cell.angle_beta   90.00
_cell.angle_gamma   90.00
#
_symmetry.space_group_name_H-M   'P 1'
#
loop_
_entity.id
_entity.type
_entity.pdbx_description
1 polymer ?
#
loop_
_entity_poly.entity_id
_entity_poly.type
_entity_poly.pdbx_seq_one_letter_code
_entity_poly.pdbx_strand_id
1 'polypeptide(L)'
;ETYNIGGHNEKTNLDVVTSLCEILEELAPEKPQGVARYQDLITHIEDRPGHDQRYAIDAGKVERELGWKPVESFDSGLRKTVEWFIANTTWVNNVSSGAYRQWINKQYGT
;
A
#
# COMPACT_ATOMS: atom_id res chain seq x y z
N GLU A 1 20.11 21.91 10.37
CA GLU A 1 20.15 20.47 10.10
C GLU A 1 18.98 20.01 9.24
N THR A 2 19.20 19.01 8.40
CA THR A 2 18.19 18.25 7.65
C THR A 2 18.45 16.76 7.86
N TYR A 3 17.38 15.97 8.05
CA TYR A 3 17.42 14.53 8.28
C TYR A 3 16.46 13.80 7.36
N ASN A 4 16.97 12.82 6.62
CA ASN A 4 16.13 11.89 5.87
C ASN A 4 15.53 10.86 6.83
N ILE A 5 14.26 10.49 6.58
CA ILE A 5 13.53 9.47 7.34
C ILE A 5 13.15 8.34 6.36
N GLY A 6 13.53 7.11 6.67
CA GLY A 6 13.28 5.95 5.81
C GLY A 6 13.47 4.63 6.54
N GLY A 7 12.78 3.59 6.10
CA GLY A 7 12.79 2.27 6.76
C GLY A 7 13.71 1.22 6.14
N HIS A 8 14.52 1.58 5.13
CA HIS A 8 15.33 0.62 4.35
C HIS A 8 14.52 -0.54 3.74
N ASN A 9 13.30 -0.26 3.28
CA ASN A 9 12.34 -1.25 2.79
C ASN A 9 12.02 -1.06 1.29
N GLU A 10 13.02 -1.22 0.43
CA GLU A 10 12.78 -1.19 -1.02
C GLU A 10 11.95 -2.41 -1.45
N LYS A 11 10.86 -2.17 -2.16
CA LYS A 11 9.94 -3.18 -2.71
C LYS A 11 9.46 -2.72 -4.07
N THR A 12 9.19 -3.65 -4.98
CA THR A 12 8.48 -3.30 -6.23
C THR A 12 6.99 -3.14 -5.93
N ASN A 13 6.28 -2.36 -6.76
CA ASN A 13 4.83 -2.22 -6.64
C ASN A 13 4.10 -3.59 -6.72
N LEU A 14 4.61 -4.49 -7.56
CA LEU A 14 4.02 -5.83 -7.72
C LEU A 14 4.22 -6.68 -6.46
N ASP A 15 5.39 -6.63 -5.82
CA ASP A 15 5.63 -7.34 -4.56
C ASP A 15 4.65 -6.86 -3.47
N VAL A 16 4.44 -5.53 -3.37
CA VAL A 16 3.50 -4.96 -2.40
C VAL A 16 2.07 -5.46 -2.62
N VAL A 17 1.59 -5.41 -3.87
CA VAL A 17 0.22 -5.87 -4.21
C VAL A 17 0.08 -7.37 -3.97
N THR A 18 1.12 -8.16 -4.30
CA THR A 18 1.12 -9.61 -4.08
C THR A 18 1.03 -9.95 -2.59
N SER A 19 1.85 -9.30 -1.74
CA SER A 19 1.80 -9.49 -0.28
C SER A 19 0.47 -9.03 0.31
N LEU A 20 -0.13 -7.95 -0.21
CA LEU A 20 -1.46 -7.52 0.18
C LEU A 20 -2.51 -8.60 -0.12
N CYS A 21 -2.49 -9.17 -1.33
CA CYS A 21 -3.42 -10.25 -1.70
C CYS A 21 -3.27 -11.46 -0.76
N GLU A 22 -2.05 -11.86 -0.42
CA GLU A 22 -1.79 -12.97 0.52
C GLU A 22 -2.34 -12.70 1.92
N ILE A 23 -2.18 -11.48 2.44
CA ILE A 23 -2.76 -11.10 3.73
C ILE A 23 -4.30 -11.14 3.66
N LEU A 24 -4.89 -10.70 2.56
CA LEU A 24 -6.35 -10.73 2.38
C LEU A 24 -6.90 -12.16 2.25
N GLU A 25 -6.14 -13.11 1.70
CA GLU A 25 -6.54 -14.52 1.69
C GLU A 25 -6.79 -15.04 3.11
N GLU A 26 -6.01 -14.58 4.09
CA GLU A 26 -6.14 -14.96 5.49
C GLU A 26 -7.21 -14.13 6.23
N LEU A 27 -7.15 -12.81 6.08
CA LEU A 27 -7.95 -11.89 6.90
C LEU A 27 -9.36 -11.62 6.34
N ALA A 28 -9.58 -11.84 5.05
CA ALA A 28 -10.85 -11.63 4.37
C ALA A 28 -11.12 -12.78 3.37
N PRO A 29 -11.32 -14.02 3.85
CA PRO A 29 -11.44 -15.19 2.97
C PRO A 29 -12.70 -15.16 2.09
N GLU A 30 -13.74 -14.43 2.52
CA GLU A 30 -14.96 -14.20 1.74
C GLU A 30 -14.70 -13.21 0.60
N LYS A 31 -14.73 -13.71 -0.63
CA LYS A 31 -14.40 -12.95 -1.84
C LYS A 31 -15.63 -12.59 -2.66
N PRO A 32 -15.54 -11.56 -3.53
CA PRO A 32 -16.58 -11.30 -4.52
C PRO A 32 -16.87 -12.51 -5.41
N GLN A 33 -18.11 -12.63 -5.88
CA GLN A 33 -18.51 -13.72 -6.76
C GLN A 33 -17.62 -13.75 -8.03
N GLY A 34 -17.11 -14.94 -8.35
CA GLY A 34 -16.24 -15.15 -9.52
C GLY A 34 -14.75 -14.91 -9.26
N VAL A 35 -14.36 -14.51 -8.04
CA VAL A 35 -12.95 -14.34 -7.66
C VAL A 35 -12.49 -15.56 -6.86
N ALA A 36 -11.56 -16.34 -7.41
CA ALA A 36 -10.98 -17.50 -6.71
C ALA A 36 -9.87 -17.06 -5.75
N ARG A 37 -8.97 -16.19 -6.22
CA ARG A 37 -7.87 -15.60 -5.44
C ARG A 37 -7.85 -14.08 -5.63
N TYR A 38 -7.47 -13.32 -4.61
CA TYR A 38 -7.33 -11.86 -4.74
C TYR A 38 -6.32 -11.45 -5.81
N GLN A 39 -5.29 -12.27 -6.05
CA GLN A 39 -4.31 -12.03 -7.12
C GLN A 39 -4.94 -12.06 -8.52
N ASP A 40 -6.08 -12.73 -8.70
CA ASP A 40 -6.79 -12.78 -10.00
C ASP A 40 -7.35 -11.40 -10.41
N LEU A 41 -7.40 -10.44 -9.49
CA LEU A 41 -7.85 -9.06 -9.73
C LEU A 41 -6.73 -8.14 -10.23
N ILE A 42 -5.47 -8.60 -10.23
CA ILE A 42 -4.34 -7.79 -10.69
C ILE A 42 -4.47 -7.56 -12.21
N THR A 43 -4.50 -6.30 -12.62
CA THR A 43 -4.60 -5.88 -14.02
C THR A 43 -3.45 -4.93 -14.35
N HIS A 44 -2.74 -5.19 -15.44
CA HIS A 44 -1.74 -4.26 -15.97
C HIS A 44 -2.43 -3.18 -16.81
N ILE A 45 -2.09 -1.93 -16.53
CA ILE A 45 -2.62 -0.75 -17.23
C ILE A 45 -1.47 0.05 -17.84
N GLU A 46 -1.81 1.08 -18.61
CA GLU A 46 -0.83 2.03 -19.14
C GLU A 46 -0.03 2.70 -18.02
N ASP A 47 1.28 2.86 -18.24
CA ASP A 47 2.17 3.42 -17.24
C ASP A 47 1.95 4.93 -17.05
N ARG A 48 2.31 5.45 -15.88
CA ARG A 48 2.18 6.87 -15.57
C ARG A 48 3.20 7.68 -16.39
N PRO A 49 2.79 8.76 -17.09
CA PRO A 49 3.74 9.67 -17.71
C PRO A 49 4.75 10.22 -16.68
N GLY A 50 6.05 10.05 -16.95
CA GLY A 50 7.12 10.48 -16.03
C GLY A 50 7.25 9.63 -14.77
N HIS A 51 6.99 8.32 -14.84
CA HIS A 51 7.13 7.42 -13.71
C HIS A 51 8.60 7.26 -13.25
N ASP A 52 8.95 7.90 -12.14
CA ASP A 52 10.18 7.59 -11.40
C ASP A 52 10.15 6.14 -10.90
N GLN A 53 11.07 5.32 -11.39
CA GLN A 53 11.04 3.87 -11.19
C GLN A 53 11.55 3.41 -9.82
N ARG A 54 12.34 4.24 -9.14
CA ARG A 54 12.98 3.85 -7.87
C ARG A 54 13.18 5.04 -6.95
N TYR A 55 12.69 4.87 -5.73
CA TYR A 55 13.07 5.71 -4.60
C TYR A 55 13.73 4.84 -3.53
N ALA A 56 14.85 5.33 -3.00
CA ALA A 56 15.56 4.71 -1.89
C ALA A 56 16.13 5.82 -1.02
N ILE A 57 15.91 5.72 0.29
CA ILE A 57 16.32 6.73 1.26
C ILE A 57 17.42 6.17 2.15
N ASP A 58 18.51 6.91 2.29
CA ASP A 58 19.51 6.70 3.34
C ASP A 58 19.11 7.48 4.59
N ALA A 59 18.71 6.75 5.64
CA ALA A 59 18.35 7.29 6.96
C ALA A 59 19.49 7.21 7.99
N GLY A 60 20.72 6.90 7.56
CA GLY A 60 21.85 6.68 8.47
C GLY A 60 22.22 7.91 9.31
N LYS A 61 21.96 9.13 8.82
CA LYS A 61 22.21 10.36 9.59
C LYS A 61 21.33 10.43 10.84
N VAL A 62 20.03 10.20 10.68
CA VAL A 62 19.08 10.31 11.80
C VAL A 62 19.26 9.17 12.81
N GLU A 63 19.66 8.00 12.33
CA GLU A 63 20.00 6.87 13.20
C GLU A 63 21.21 7.17 14.07
N ARG A 64 22.31 7.68 13.49
CA ARG A 64 23.54 7.96 14.23
C ARG A 64 23.42 9.14 15.20
N GLU A 65 22.77 10.22 14.78
CA GLU A 65 22.72 11.45 15.56
C GLU A 65 21.58 11.47 16.58
N LEU A 66 20.43 10.86 16.25
CA LEU A 66 19.23 10.90 17.10
C LEU A 66 18.82 9.53 17.64
N GLY A 67 19.49 8.44 17.24
CA GLY A 67 19.11 7.09 17.64
C GLY A 67 17.79 6.60 17.03
N TRP A 68 17.23 7.32 16.05
CA TRP A 68 15.97 6.95 15.43
C TRP A 68 16.12 5.66 14.61
N LYS A 69 15.20 4.73 14.79
CA LYS A 69 15.07 3.51 13.97
C LYS A 69 13.59 3.17 13.78
N PRO A 70 13.19 2.60 12.64
CA PRO A 70 11.84 2.08 12.47
C PRO A 70 11.59 0.93 13.46
N VAL A 71 10.39 0.89 14.03
CA VAL A 71 9.96 -0.20 14.93
C VAL A 71 9.30 -1.34 14.15
N GLU A 72 8.65 -1.02 13.02
CA GLU A 72 7.96 -1.99 12.17
C GLU A 72 8.85 -2.41 11.00
N SER A 73 8.75 -3.69 10.62
CA SER A 73 9.19 -4.13 9.29
C SER A 73 8.10 -3.80 8.25
N PHE A 74 8.43 -3.92 6.96
CA PHE A 74 7.42 -3.78 5.91
C PHE A 74 6.25 -4.75 6.12
N ASP A 75 6.55 -6.02 6.38
CA ASP A 75 5.53 -7.08 6.49
C ASP A 75 4.64 -6.88 7.72
N SER A 76 5.21 -6.51 8.87
CA SER A 76 4.41 -6.24 10.09
C SER A 76 3.54 -5.00 9.93
N GLY A 77 4.07 -3.94 9.30
CA GLY A 77 3.34 -2.72 9.01
C GLY A 77 2.21 -2.95 8.00
N LEU A 78 2.45 -3.69 6.92
CA LEU A 78 1.44 -3.98 5.90
C LEU A 78 0.28 -4.80 6.49
N ARG A 79 0.57 -5.84 7.28
CA ARG A 79 -0.48 -6.61 7.96
C ARG A 79 -1.35 -5.75 8.87
N LYS A 80 -0.73 -4.96 9.76
CA LYS A 80 -1.45 -4.04 10.65
C LYS A 80 -2.28 -3.03 9.87
N THR A 81 -1.79 -2.59 8.72
CA THR A 81 -2.53 -1.69 7.82
C THR A 81 -3.80 -2.39 7.32
N VAL A 82 -3.71 -3.61 6.79
CA VAL A 82 -4.87 -4.37 6.31
C VAL A 82 -5.89 -4.62 7.42
N GLU A 83 -5.43 -5.07 8.59
CA GLU A 83 -6.27 -5.25 9.78
C GLU A 83 -7.01 -3.96 10.15
N TRP A 84 -6.32 -2.82 10.11
CA TRP A 84 -6.93 -1.52 10.38
C TRP A 84 -8.01 -1.18 9.37
N PHE A 85 -7.78 -1.36 8.07
CA PHE A 85 -8.78 -1.07 7.04
C PHE A 85 -10.04 -1.95 7.19
N ILE A 86 -9.86 -3.24 7.49
CA ILE A 86 -10.97 -4.18 7.74
C ILE A 86 -11.78 -3.76 8.98
N ALA A 87 -11.10 -3.34 10.06
CA ALA A 87 -11.75 -2.93 11.29
C ALA A 87 -12.44 -1.55 11.23
N ASN A 88 -12.10 -0.70 10.26
CA ASN A 88 -12.51 0.71 10.20
C ASN A 88 -13.38 1.06 8.98
N THR A 89 -14.30 0.17 8.59
CA THR A 89 -15.17 0.36 7.41
C THR A 89 -16.00 1.64 7.44
N THR A 90 -16.46 2.08 8.62
CA THR A 90 -17.16 3.36 8.78
C THR A 90 -16.31 4.54 8.30
N TRP A 91 -15.03 4.55 8.69
CA TRP A 91 -14.10 5.60 8.26
C TRP A 91 -13.88 5.54 6.75
N VAL A 92 -13.65 4.33 6.20
CA VAL A 92 -13.45 4.11 4.76
C VAL A 92 -14.65 4.59 3.95
N ASN A 93 -15.87 4.28 4.38
CA ASN A 93 -17.10 4.70 3.71
C ASN A 93 -17.26 6.22 3.67
N ASN A 94 -16.84 6.93 4.74
CA ASN A 94 -16.95 8.39 4.80
C ASN A 94 -15.98 9.07 3.82
N VAL A 95 -14.78 8.53 3.64
CA VAL A 95 -13.75 9.13 2.75
C VAL A 95 -13.84 8.70 1.29
N SER A 96 -14.60 7.65 0.97
CA SER A 96 -14.70 7.06 -0.38
C SER A 96 -15.93 7.50 -1.19
N SER A 97 -16.54 8.64 -0.83
CA SER A 97 -17.78 9.14 -1.45
C SER A 97 -17.55 10.27 -2.46
N GLY A 98 -18.57 10.55 -3.28
CA GLY A 98 -18.65 11.73 -4.16
C GLY A 98 -17.42 11.96 -5.03
N ALA A 99 -16.61 12.95 -4.65
CA ALA A 99 -15.41 13.37 -5.36
C ALA A 99 -14.41 12.23 -5.56
N TYR A 100 -14.26 11.32 -4.59
CA TYR A 100 -13.37 10.16 -4.73
C TYR A 100 -13.80 9.26 -5.89
N ARG A 101 -15.08 8.91 -5.98
CA ARG A 101 -15.61 8.05 -7.06
C ARG A 101 -15.53 8.74 -8.42
N GLN A 102 -15.80 10.04 -8.47
CA GLN A 102 -15.64 10.83 -9.70
C GLN A 102 -14.19 10.84 -10.18
N TRP A 103 -13.22 10.98 -9.25
CA TRP A 103 -11.81 10.91 -9.57
C TRP A 103 -11.40 9.52 -10.08
N ILE A 104 -11.85 8.45 -9.42
CA ILE A 104 -11.60 7.07 -9.87
C ILE A 104 -12.10 6.88 -11.31
N ASN A 105 -13.33 7.29 -11.61
CA ASN A 105 -13.90 7.16 -12.95
C ASN A 105 -13.14 8.01 -13.99
N LYS A 106 -12.66 9.20 -13.61
CA LYS A 106 -11.87 10.05 -14.52
C LYS A 106 -10.51 9.42 -14.88
N GLN A 107 -9.87 8.75 -13.93
CA GLN A 107 -8.51 8.20 -14.12
C GLN A 107 -8.52 6.77 -14.66
N TYR A 108 -9.50 5.97 -14.26
CA TYR A 108 -9.55 4.53 -14.50
C TYR A 108 -10.88 4.04 -15.08
N GLY A 109 -11.87 4.92 -15.24
CA GLY A 109 -13.12 4.58 -15.90
C GLY A 109 -12.88 4.31 -17.37
N THR A 110 -13.33 3.16 -17.85
CA THR A 110 -13.37 2.81 -19.28
C THR A 110 -14.58 3.43 -19.95
#